data_AF-A0A202DQW5-F1
#
_entry.id   AF-A0A202DQW5-F1
#
_cell.length_a   1.000
_cell.length_b   1.000
_cell.length_c   1.000
_cell.angle_alpha   90.00
_cell.angle_beta   90.00
_cell.angle_gamma   90.00
#
_symmetry.space_group_name_H-M   'P 1'
#
loop_
_entity.id
_entity.type
_entity.pdbx_description
1 polymer ?
#
loop_
_entity_poly.entity_id
_entity_poly.type
_entity_poly.pdbx_seq_one_letter_code
_entity_poly.pdbx_strand_id
1 'polypeptide(L)'
;MKNISKYQRILWVFVILSGFPVLTWGGILIDTSDQEFFSMVQKEINSMREGKRGVVCQKLIEDLDVSLSTTIVRPLTRDDRTWHPNDHRGKRSHVVADDFLVRGAARVEQTKATFYLHPTRINSRLSSFKLGTFVHQLVHARDLNYGEFSGDYRVREKRASFFRNAWRDSLGLPILEMAGEIGINEYSYAKERGLLTEENKYFFPILDVPEEEEAVIEKEEVIEEEEEVEP
;
A
#
# COMPACT_ATOMS: atom_id res chain seq x y z
N MET A 1 19.32 -41.54 -13.38
CA MET A 1 19.74 -41.04 -12.05
C MET A 1 20.19 -39.59 -12.18
N LYS A 2 19.47 -38.71 -11.47
CA LYS A 2 19.75 -37.32 -11.05
C LYS A 2 20.57 -36.40 -11.97
N ASN A 3 19.85 -35.59 -12.76
CA ASN A 3 20.30 -34.28 -13.22
C ASN A 3 20.07 -33.27 -12.10
N ILE A 4 21.14 -32.71 -11.53
CA ILE A 4 21.08 -31.62 -10.55
C ILE A 4 21.08 -30.30 -11.33
N SER A 5 19.92 -29.65 -11.33
CA SER A 5 19.68 -28.32 -11.91
C SER A 5 20.55 -27.25 -11.25
N LYS A 6 21.25 -26.48 -12.08
CA LYS A 6 22.00 -25.28 -11.71
C LYS A 6 21.03 -24.19 -11.25
N TYR A 7 20.90 -24.03 -9.94
CA TYR A 7 20.32 -22.81 -9.37
C TYR A 7 21.32 -21.66 -9.54
N GLN A 8 21.01 -20.71 -10.42
CA GLN A 8 21.60 -19.38 -10.39
C GLN A 8 21.13 -18.68 -9.11
N ARG A 9 21.95 -18.75 -8.07
CA ARG A 9 21.94 -17.75 -6.99
C ARG A 9 22.49 -16.47 -7.58
N ILE A 10 21.63 -15.52 -7.93
CA ILE A 10 22.04 -14.12 -8.03
C ILE A 10 22.23 -13.64 -6.60
N LEU A 11 23.44 -13.89 -6.08
CA LEU A 11 23.93 -13.35 -4.84
C LEU A 11 24.42 -11.94 -5.16
N TRP A 12 23.75 -10.91 -4.65
CA TRP A 12 24.31 -9.57 -4.61
C TRP A 12 25.50 -9.60 -3.64
N VAL A 13 26.71 -9.79 -4.19
CA VAL A 13 27.95 -9.61 -3.44
C VAL A 13 28.21 -8.11 -3.39
N PHE A 14 27.89 -7.49 -2.26
CA PHE A 14 28.42 -6.16 -1.94
C PHE A 14 29.88 -6.31 -1.55
N VAL A 15 30.76 -5.74 -2.37
CA VAL A 15 32.18 -5.56 -2.05
C VAL A 15 32.25 -4.55 -0.90
N ILE A 16 32.57 -5.04 0.30
CA ILE A 16 32.84 -4.21 1.48
C ILE A 16 34.26 -3.66 1.35
N LEU A 17 34.37 -2.41 0.92
CA LEU A 17 35.56 -1.58 1.13
C LEU A 17 35.13 -0.34 1.90
N SER A 18 35.80 -0.11 3.03
CA SER A 18 35.73 1.05 3.93
C SER A 18 34.47 1.20 4.81
N GLY A 19 34.63 0.88 6.10
CA GLY A 19 34.44 1.76 7.27
C GLY A 19 33.17 2.61 7.48
N PHE A 20 32.21 2.63 6.56
CA PHE A 20 30.93 3.30 6.75
C PHE A 20 29.89 2.28 7.21
N PRO A 21 29.02 2.60 8.19
CA PRO A 21 27.87 1.75 8.45
C PRO A 21 27.09 1.66 7.13
N VAL A 22 27.02 0.45 6.56
CA VAL A 22 26.10 0.17 5.48
C VAL A 22 24.73 0.37 6.11
N LEU A 23 24.14 1.55 5.93
CA LEU A 23 22.72 1.75 6.10
C LEU A 23 22.09 0.69 5.21
N THR A 24 21.63 -0.41 5.80
CA THR A 24 20.81 -1.37 5.10
C THR A 24 19.51 -0.62 4.86
N TRP A 25 19.40 0.03 3.71
CA TRP A 25 18.14 0.56 3.24
C TRP A 25 17.13 -0.59 3.31
N GLY A 26 16.02 -0.36 4.01
CA GLY A 26 14.88 -1.25 3.97
C GLY A 26 14.32 -1.30 2.54
N GLY A 27 13.41 -2.23 2.30
CA GLY A 27 12.89 -2.48 0.98
C GLY A 27 11.85 -3.57 1.01
N ILE A 28 11.41 -4.00 -0.17
CA ILE A 28 10.45 -5.10 -0.30
C ILE A 28 11.21 -6.40 -0.58
N LEU A 29 11.05 -7.36 0.32
CA LEU A 29 11.56 -8.72 0.17
C LEU A 29 10.41 -9.68 -0.12
N ILE A 30 10.58 -10.59 -1.07
CA ILE A 30 9.61 -11.66 -1.34
C ILE A 30 10.17 -12.95 -0.73
N ASP A 31 9.57 -13.43 0.36
CA ASP A 31 9.98 -14.66 1.03
C ASP A 31 9.01 -15.79 0.67
N THR A 32 9.41 -16.60 -0.31
CA THR A 32 8.65 -17.75 -0.79
C THR A 32 9.58 -18.78 -1.44
N SER A 33 9.17 -20.06 -1.41
CA SER A 33 9.72 -21.11 -2.28
C SER A 33 8.89 -21.33 -3.55
N ASP A 34 7.71 -20.72 -3.65
CA ASP A 34 6.80 -20.83 -4.79
C ASP A 34 7.22 -19.83 -5.89
N GLN A 35 7.68 -20.38 -7.02
CA GLN A 35 8.15 -19.60 -8.17
C GLN A 35 7.04 -18.83 -8.88
N GLU A 36 5.82 -19.36 -8.91
CA GLU A 36 4.68 -18.66 -9.52
C GLU A 36 4.31 -17.45 -8.67
N PHE A 37 4.22 -17.63 -7.35
CA PHE A 37 4.02 -16.53 -6.41
C PHE A 37 5.12 -15.46 -6.55
N PHE A 38 6.38 -15.88 -6.54
CA PHE A 38 7.51 -14.96 -6.65
C PHE A 38 7.42 -14.12 -7.93
N SER A 39 7.25 -14.79 -9.08
CA SER A 39 7.17 -14.13 -10.38
C SER A 39 6.01 -13.13 -10.44
N MET A 40 4.84 -13.51 -9.91
CA MET A 40 3.66 -12.65 -9.88
C MET A 40 3.83 -11.41 -9.01
N VAL A 41 4.34 -11.56 -7.79
CA VAL A 41 4.60 -10.42 -6.89
C VAL A 41 5.69 -9.52 -7.47
N GLN A 42 6.78 -10.11 -7.98
CA GLN A 42 7.87 -9.35 -8.57
C GLN A 42 7.42 -8.55 -9.80
N LYS A 43 6.60 -9.14 -10.67
CA LYS A 43 6.04 -8.47 -11.85
C LYS A 43 5.21 -7.24 -11.46
N GLU A 44 4.44 -7.33 -10.39
CA GLU A 44 3.60 -6.21 -9.94
C GLU A 44 4.42 -5.10 -9.33
N ILE A 45 5.38 -5.43 -8.46
CA ILE A 45 6.35 -4.47 -7.91
C ILE A 45 7.06 -3.74 -9.05
N ASN A 46 7.56 -4.46 -10.05
CA ASN A 46 8.22 -3.85 -11.21
C ASN A 46 7.25 -2.97 -12.02
N SER A 47 5.99 -3.39 -12.19
CA SER A 47 4.98 -2.58 -12.86
C SER A 47 4.69 -1.27 -12.11
N MET A 48 4.70 -1.28 -10.78
CA MET A 48 4.57 -0.06 -9.96
C MET A 48 5.81 0.83 -10.12
N ARG A 49 7.02 0.27 -10.06
CA ARG A 49 8.29 1.01 -10.22
C ARG A 49 8.41 1.68 -11.58
N GLU A 50 7.94 1.01 -12.62
CA GLU A 50 7.96 1.51 -14.00
C GLU A 50 6.82 2.51 -14.29
N GLY A 51 6.03 2.91 -13.29
CA GLY A 51 4.90 3.84 -13.46
C GLY A 51 3.68 3.24 -14.19
N LYS A 52 3.71 1.95 -14.55
CA LYS A 52 2.60 1.26 -15.25
C LYS A 52 1.35 1.06 -14.41
N ARG A 53 1.38 1.50 -13.14
CA ARG A 53 0.23 1.53 -12.21
C ARG A 53 -0.17 2.96 -11.82
N GLY A 54 0.32 3.95 -12.57
CA GLY A 54 0.13 5.37 -12.30
C GLY A 54 1.07 5.91 -11.22
N VAL A 55 1.25 7.23 -11.23
CA VAL A 55 2.15 7.96 -10.32
C VAL A 55 1.89 7.68 -8.84
N VAL A 56 0.62 7.53 -8.46
CA VAL A 56 0.22 7.22 -7.08
C VAL A 56 0.83 5.89 -6.62
N CYS A 57 0.67 4.83 -7.42
CA CYS A 57 1.23 3.52 -7.08
C CYS A 57 2.77 3.50 -7.20
N GLN A 58 3.32 4.31 -8.10
CA GLN A 58 4.77 4.49 -8.20
C GLN A 58 5.33 5.14 -6.94
N LYS A 59 4.71 6.20 -6.43
CA LYS A 59 5.11 6.82 -5.16
C LYS A 59 5.08 5.83 -3.99
N LEU A 60 4.05 4.98 -3.91
CA LEU A 60 3.96 3.96 -2.86
C LEU A 60 5.15 3.00 -2.88
N ILE A 61 5.57 2.56 -4.07
CA ILE A 61 6.72 1.64 -4.17
C ILE A 61 8.04 2.36 -3.93
N GLU A 62 8.17 3.61 -4.38
CA GLU A 62 9.33 4.48 -4.08
C GLU A 62 9.49 4.63 -2.56
N ASP A 63 8.40 4.90 -1.82
CA ASP A 63 8.43 5.02 -0.36
C ASP A 63 8.88 3.73 0.32
N LEU A 64 8.39 2.58 -0.14
CA LEU A 64 8.78 1.29 0.42
C LEU A 64 10.23 0.92 0.08
N ASP A 65 10.73 1.32 -1.09
CA ASP A 65 12.09 1.05 -1.56
C ASP A 65 13.15 1.90 -0.83
N VAL A 66 12.79 3.08 -0.32
CA VAL A 66 13.70 3.97 0.44
C VAL A 66 13.47 3.93 1.96
N SER A 67 12.45 3.20 2.41
CA SER A 67 12.15 3.01 3.83
C SER A 67 13.35 2.45 4.61
N LEU A 68 13.54 2.82 5.87
CA LEU A 68 14.55 2.20 6.74
C LEU A 68 14.10 0.82 7.25
N SER A 69 12.79 0.57 7.29
CA SER A 69 12.19 -0.71 7.67
C SER A 69 11.87 -1.57 6.44
N THR A 70 11.93 -2.89 6.62
CA THR A 70 11.68 -3.86 5.55
C THR A 70 10.23 -4.30 5.51
N THR A 71 9.66 -4.41 4.31
CA THR A 71 8.41 -5.14 4.07
C THR A 71 8.72 -6.52 3.51
N ILE A 72 8.24 -7.58 4.17
CA ILE A 72 8.39 -8.96 3.72
C ILE A 72 7.03 -9.44 3.18
N VAL A 73 6.97 -9.76 1.89
CA VAL A 73 5.80 -10.35 1.24
C VAL A 73 5.92 -11.87 1.26
N ARG A 74 4.93 -12.54 1.85
CA ARG A 74 4.88 -14.01 2.01
C ARG A 74 3.55 -14.55 1.48
N PRO A 75 3.51 -15.77 0.93
CA PRO A 75 2.24 -16.45 0.72
C PRO A 75 1.61 -16.79 2.09
N LEU A 76 0.29 -16.60 2.19
CA LEU A 76 -0.47 -17.15 3.31
C LEU A 76 -0.53 -18.68 3.14
N THR A 77 -0.18 -19.41 4.19
CA THR A 77 -0.09 -20.88 4.16
C THR A 77 -1.21 -21.51 4.99
N ARG A 78 -1.23 -22.85 5.08
CA ARG A 78 -2.15 -23.58 5.97
C ARG A 78 -1.71 -23.56 7.45
N ASP A 79 -0.54 -23.01 7.74
CA ASP A 79 -0.06 -22.80 9.11
C ASP A 79 -0.84 -21.64 9.73
N ASP A 80 -1.62 -21.94 10.77
CA ASP A 80 -2.51 -21.01 11.45
C ASP A 80 -1.76 -19.85 12.15
N ARG A 81 -0.48 -20.05 12.45
CA ARG A 81 0.43 -18.99 12.94
C ARG A 81 0.61 -17.86 11.93
N THR A 82 0.34 -18.12 10.66
CA THR A 82 0.38 -17.11 9.60
C THR A 82 -0.96 -16.43 9.37
N TRP A 83 -2.03 -16.87 10.04
CA TRP A 83 -3.38 -16.37 9.80
C TRP A 83 -3.66 -15.10 10.58
N HIS A 84 -4.59 -14.32 10.05
CA HIS A 84 -5.11 -13.18 10.78
C HIS A 84 -5.83 -13.69 12.05
N PRO A 85 -5.65 -13.04 13.22
CA PRO A 85 -6.26 -13.48 14.48
C PRO A 85 -7.80 -13.67 14.45
N ASN A 86 -8.50 -12.95 13.58
CA ASN A 86 -9.95 -12.99 13.40
C ASN A 86 -10.35 -13.81 12.17
N ASP A 87 -9.42 -14.55 11.57
CA ASP A 87 -9.64 -15.38 10.39
C ASP A 87 -9.29 -16.84 10.67
N HIS A 88 -10.26 -17.53 11.25
CA HIS A 88 -10.16 -18.96 11.55
C HIS A 88 -10.16 -19.85 10.31
N ARG A 89 -10.20 -19.28 9.10
CA ARG A 89 -10.24 -20.03 7.84
C ARG A 89 -9.01 -19.78 6.97
N GLY A 90 -8.11 -18.87 7.37
CA GLY A 90 -6.92 -18.51 6.61
C GLY A 90 -7.26 -18.07 5.18
N LYS A 91 -8.26 -17.18 5.01
CA LYS A 91 -8.73 -16.66 3.71
C LYS A 91 -8.42 -15.17 3.49
N ARG A 92 -7.92 -14.47 4.50
CA ARG A 92 -7.72 -13.02 4.54
C ARG A 92 -6.25 -12.67 4.45
N SER A 93 -5.89 -12.00 3.37
CA SER A 93 -4.60 -11.32 3.26
C SER A 93 -4.54 -10.19 4.28
N HIS A 94 -3.38 -10.01 4.90
CA HIS A 94 -3.19 -9.02 5.96
C HIS A 94 -1.71 -8.70 6.13
N VAL A 95 -1.45 -7.57 6.79
CA VAL A 95 -0.13 -7.18 7.27
C VAL A 95 -0.05 -7.31 8.78
N VAL A 96 1.11 -7.73 9.28
CA VAL A 96 1.48 -7.74 10.69
C VAL A 96 2.75 -6.93 10.92
N ALA A 97 2.85 -6.26 12.06
CA ALA A 97 4.07 -5.64 12.54
C ALA A 97 4.98 -6.68 13.21
N ASP A 98 6.29 -6.48 13.13
CA ASP A 98 7.32 -7.36 13.74
C ASP A 98 7.75 -6.88 15.14
N ASP A 99 7.02 -5.93 15.74
CA ASP A 99 7.31 -5.33 17.05
C ASP A 99 6.52 -5.95 18.20
N PHE A 100 5.79 -7.04 17.95
CA PHE A 100 4.92 -7.73 18.91
C PHE A 100 3.80 -6.87 19.53
N LEU A 101 3.59 -5.64 19.05
CA LEU A 101 2.52 -4.77 19.54
C LEU A 101 1.17 -5.17 18.93
N VAL A 102 0.08 -4.90 19.68
CA VAL A 102 -1.28 -5.28 19.25
C VAL A 102 -1.73 -4.54 18.00
N ARG A 103 -2.25 -5.27 17.01
CA ARG A 103 -2.55 -4.85 15.63
C ARG A 103 -3.36 -3.55 15.40
N GLY A 104 -4.05 -3.04 16.42
CA GLY A 104 -4.86 -1.81 16.33
C GLY A 104 -4.26 -0.61 17.05
N ALA A 105 -3.10 -0.76 17.70
CA ALA A 105 -2.49 0.38 18.36
C ALA A 105 -1.78 1.27 17.32
N ALA A 106 -1.74 2.58 17.59
CA ALA A 106 -1.02 3.52 16.76
C ALA A 106 0.48 3.20 16.79
N ARG A 107 1.17 3.44 15.67
CA ARG A 107 2.63 3.38 15.57
C ARG A 107 3.08 4.77 15.27
N VAL A 108 3.99 5.24 16.10
CA VAL A 108 4.77 6.46 15.90
C VAL A 108 6.25 6.14 15.67
N GLU A 109 6.61 4.86 15.80
CA GLU A 109 7.94 4.33 15.53
C GLU A 109 7.88 3.37 14.34
N GLN A 110 8.94 3.36 13.56
CA GLN A 110 9.08 2.51 12.39
C GLN A 110 9.24 1.04 12.80
N THR A 111 8.55 0.15 12.10
CA THR A 111 8.66 -1.29 12.33
C THR A 111 8.62 -2.07 11.03
N LYS A 112 9.24 -3.25 11.04
CA LYS A 112 9.17 -4.16 9.89
C LYS A 112 7.73 -4.66 9.75
N ALA A 113 7.31 -4.81 8.50
CA ALA A 113 5.99 -5.30 8.15
C ALA A 113 6.09 -6.66 7.44
N THR A 114 5.31 -7.65 7.89
CA THR A 114 5.12 -8.89 7.13
C THR A 114 3.73 -8.89 6.49
N PHE A 115 3.68 -8.88 5.17
CA PHE A 115 2.48 -9.00 4.37
C PHE A 115 2.25 -10.46 3.97
N TYR A 116 1.24 -11.09 4.59
CA TYR A 116 0.73 -12.38 4.15
C TYR A 116 -0.34 -12.22 3.05
N LEU A 117 0.00 -12.64 1.83
CA LEU A 117 -0.87 -12.61 0.67
C LEU A 117 -1.52 -13.98 0.44
N HIS A 118 -2.85 -14.00 0.41
CA HIS A 118 -3.59 -15.23 0.15
C HIS A 118 -3.55 -15.58 -1.35
N PRO A 119 -3.21 -16.83 -1.73
CA PRO A 119 -3.05 -17.22 -3.14
C PRO A 119 -4.29 -16.94 -4.00
N THR A 120 -5.51 -17.09 -3.47
CA THR A 120 -6.75 -16.79 -4.23
C THR A 120 -6.94 -15.31 -4.57
N ARG A 121 -6.16 -14.40 -3.96
CA ARG A 121 -6.13 -12.98 -4.31
C ARG A 121 -5.23 -12.70 -5.51
N ILE A 122 -4.49 -13.69 -5.98
CA ILE A 122 -3.77 -13.63 -7.25
C ILE A 122 -4.71 -14.18 -8.33
N ASN A 123 -4.88 -13.42 -9.41
CA ASN A 123 -5.53 -13.87 -10.62
C ASN A 123 -4.44 -14.26 -11.63
N SER A 124 -4.08 -15.54 -11.65
CA SER A 124 -3.03 -16.07 -12.53
C SER A 124 -3.34 -15.84 -14.02
N ARG A 125 -4.61 -15.85 -14.42
CA ARG A 125 -5.03 -15.63 -15.83
C ARG A 125 -4.80 -14.19 -16.29
N LEU A 126 -5.04 -13.22 -15.40
CA LEU A 126 -4.92 -11.80 -15.72
C LEU A 126 -3.58 -11.20 -15.27
N SER A 127 -2.69 -12.02 -14.68
CA SER A 127 -1.46 -11.55 -14.03
C SER A 127 -1.70 -10.37 -13.08
N SER A 128 -2.79 -10.38 -12.32
CA SER A 128 -3.21 -9.23 -11.50
C SER A 128 -3.74 -9.66 -10.13
N PHE A 129 -3.92 -8.70 -9.23
CA PHE A 129 -4.37 -8.95 -7.85
C PHE A 129 -5.84 -8.58 -7.73
N LYS A 130 -6.65 -9.50 -7.21
CA LYS A 130 -8.10 -9.29 -7.08
C LYS A 130 -8.37 -8.07 -6.21
N LEU A 131 -9.21 -7.17 -6.74
CA LEU A 131 -9.71 -5.98 -6.06
C LEU A 131 -8.60 -5.05 -5.54
N GLY A 132 -7.39 -5.09 -6.09
CA GLY A 132 -6.26 -4.29 -5.60
C GLY A 132 -5.82 -4.66 -4.17
N THR A 133 -6.06 -5.91 -3.74
CA THR A 133 -5.68 -6.40 -2.40
C THR A 133 -4.19 -6.21 -2.13
N PHE A 134 -3.34 -6.41 -3.14
CA PHE A 134 -1.88 -6.26 -2.99
C PHE A 134 -1.50 -4.83 -2.61
N VAL A 135 -1.94 -3.85 -3.40
CA VAL A 135 -1.66 -2.44 -3.15
C VAL A 135 -2.25 -1.97 -1.83
N HIS A 136 -3.48 -2.38 -1.51
CA HIS A 136 -4.11 -2.07 -0.22
C HIS A 136 -3.26 -2.54 0.97
N GLN A 137 -2.74 -3.78 0.93
CA GLN A 137 -1.89 -4.27 2.01
C GLN A 137 -0.50 -3.63 1.99
N LEU A 138 0.05 -3.26 0.84
CA LEU A 138 1.30 -2.50 0.78
C LEU A 138 1.21 -1.14 1.47
N VAL A 139 0.06 -0.46 1.43
CA VAL A 139 -0.15 0.79 2.19
C VAL A 139 -0.02 0.56 3.68
N HIS A 140 -0.69 -0.46 4.22
CA HIS A 140 -0.55 -0.83 5.64
C HIS A 140 0.90 -1.16 6.01
N ALA A 141 1.64 -1.82 5.11
CA ALA A 141 3.06 -2.09 5.32
C ALA A 141 3.91 -0.80 5.29
N ARG A 142 3.59 0.14 4.39
CA ARG A 142 4.23 1.45 4.33
C ARG A 142 3.98 2.24 5.61
N ASP A 143 2.75 2.28 6.09
CA ASP A 143 2.42 3.01 7.33
C ASP A 143 3.15 2.42 8.54
N LEU A 144 3.31 1.10 8.63
CA LEU A 144 4.15 0.46 9.66
C LEU A 144 5.63 0.84 9.51
N ASN A 145 6.15 0.78 8.29
CA ASN A 145 7.55 1.09 8.00
C ASN A 145 7.94 2.54 8.31
N TYR A 146 6.99 3.47 8.24
CA TYR A 146 7.21 4.89 8.51
C TYR A 146 6.79 5.34 9.91
N GLY A 147 6.20 4.45 10.72
CA GLY A 147 5.64 4.84 12.02
C GLY A 147 4.46 5.80 11.87
N GLU A 148 3.63 5.56 10.86
CA GLU A 148 2.41 6.33 10.56
C GLU A 148 1.15 5.46 10.63
N PHE A 149 1.26 4.23 11.13
CA PHE A 149 0.13 3.32 11.26
C PHE A 149 -0.82 3.83 12.33
N SER A 150 -1.89 4.51 11.92
CA SER A 150 -2.90 5.06 12.84
C SER A 150 -3.53 3.96 13.70
N GLY A 151 -3.98 4.28 14.92
CA GLY A 151 -4.83 3.38 15.71
C GLY A 151 -6.28 3.34 15.20
N ASP A 152 -6.71 4.39 14.50
CA ASP A 152 -8.04 4.47 13.89
C ASP A 152 -8.13 3.64 12.60
N TYR A 153 -9.09 2.72 12.57
CA TYR A 153 -9.37 1.89 11.40
C TYR A 153 -9.80 2.71 10.18
N ARG A 154 -10.58 3.78 10.37
CA ARG A 154 -11.10 4.59 9.28
C ARG A 154 -9.97 5.27 8.52
N VAL A 155 -9.04 5.90 9.24
CA VAL A 155 -7.86 6.56 8.68
C VAL A 155 -7.02 5.58 7.84
N ARG A 156 -6.66 4.43 8.42
CA ARG A 156 -5.83 3.43 7.71
C ARG A 156 -6.50 2.90 6.44
N GLU A 157 -7.80 2.64 6.51
CA GLU A 157 -8.51 2.06 5.37
C GLU A 157 -8.87 3.10 4.31
N LYS A 158 -9.08 4.37 4.68
CA LYS A 158 -9.21 5.50 3.75
C LYS A 158 -7.96 5.58 2.87
N ARG A 159 -6.79 5.61 3.52
CA ARG A 159 -5.47 5.60 2.89
C ARG A 159 -5.28 4.41 1.96
N ALA A 160 -5.50 3.20 2.47
CA ALA A 160 -5.33 1.98 1.69
C ALA A 160 -6.31 1.89 0.50
N SER A 161 -7.47 2.52 0.62
CA SER A 161 -8.48 2.57 -0.42
C SER A 161 -8.18 3.58 -1.52
N PHE A 162 -7.56 4.72 -1.18
CA PHE A 162 -7.05 5.67 -2.17
C PHE A 162 -6.10 4.99 -3.16
N PHE A 163 -5.05 4.34 -2.66
CA PHE A 163 -4.08 3.63 -3.51
C PHE A 163 -4.70 2.43 -4.23
N ARG A 164 -5.64 1.72 -3.59
CA ARG A 164 -6.38 0.64 -4.25
C ARG A 164 -7.16 1.16 -5.46
N ASN A 165 -7.83 2.29 -5.34
CA ASN A 165 -8.57 2.90 -6.44
C ASN A 165 -7.63 3.44 -7.53
N ALA A 166 -6.49 4.02 -7.16
CA ALA A 166 -5.44 4.38 -8.12
C ALA A 166 -4.93 3.19 -8.94
N TRP A 167 -4.67 2.06 -8.28
CA TRP A 167 -4.30 0.82 -8.94
C TRP A 167 -5.38 0.33 -9.89
N ARG A 168 -6.65 0.37 -9.47
CA ARG A 168 -7.79 -0.06 -10.31
C ARG A 168 -7.94 0.83 -11.54
N ASP A 169 -7.85 2.13 -11.36
CA ASP A 169 -7.95 3.10 -12.45
C ASP A 169 -6.87 2.89 -13.50
N SER A 170 -5.62 2.63 -13.06
CA SER A 170 -4.49 2.36 -13.95
C SER A 170 -4.68 1.11 -14.82
N LEU A 171 -5.61 0.22 -14.43
CA LEU A 171 -5.96 -1.00 -15.15
C LEU A 171 -7.29 -0.88 -15.90
N GLY A 172 -7.91 0.31 -15.94
CA GLY A 172 -9.22 0.52 -16.53
C GLY A 172 -10.35 -0.22 -15.80
N LEU A 173 -10.16 -0.55 -14.52
CA LEU A 173 -11.17 -1.23 -13.71
C LEU A 173 -12.09 -0.20 -13.05
N PRO A 174 -13.38 -0.52 -12.84
CA PRO A 174 -14.32 0.39 -12.16
C PRO A 174 -13.81 0.80 -10.78
N ILE A 175 -13.89 2.07 -10.42
CA ILE A 175 -13.53 2.54 -9.08
C ILE A 175 -14.44 1.89 -8.04
N LEU A 176 -13.88 1.54 -6.87
CA LEU A 176 -14.70 1.02 -5.77
C LEU A 176 -15.25 2.18 -4.96
N GLU A 177 -16.57 2.34 -5.02
CA GLU A 177 -17.32 3.15 -4.08
C GLU A 177 -17.37 2.43 -2.73
N MET A 178 -16.82 3.04 -1.69
CA MET A 178 -16.90 2.49 -0.34
C MET A 178 -18.16 3.04 0.33
N ALA A 179 -19.21 2.23 0.38
CA ALA A 179 -20.44 2.61 1.07
C ALA A 179 -20.21 2.79 2.58
N GLY A 180 -20.69 3.91 3.13
CA GLY A 180 -21.15 4.06 4.51
C GLY A 180 -20.13 4.34 5.63
N GLU A 181 -18.90 3.83 5.57
CA GLU A 181 -18.00 3.88 6.76
C GLU A 181 -16.68 4.66 6.58
N ILE A 182 -16.26 4.97 5.35
CA ILE A 182 -14.92 5.55 5.07
C ILE A 182 -15.00 6.91 4.32
N GLY A 183 -16.18 7.51 4.21
CA GLY A 183 -16.35 8.87 3.65
C GLY A 183 -16.13 8.98 2.13
N ILE A 184 -15.85 10.21 1.67
CA ILE A 184 -15.65 10.58 0.26
C ILE A 184 -14.57 9.70 -0.39
N ASN A 185 -14.81 9.30 -1.64
CA ASN A 185 -13.82 8.65 -2.48
C ASN A 185 -12.71 9.66 -2.87
N GLU A 186 -11.77 9.90 -1.96
CA GLU A 186 -10.67 10.87 -2.12
C GLU A 186 -9.90 10.69 -3.43
N TYR A 187 -9.81 9.46 -3.92
CA TYR A 187 -9.18 9.18 -5.20
C TYR A 187 -9.95 9.83 -6.36
N SER A 188 -11.27 9.67 -6.40
CA SER A 188 -12.11 10.28 -7.43
C SER A 188 -12.05 11.81 -7.36
N TYR A 189 -12.08 12.37 -6.15
CA TYR A 189 -11.92 13.80 -5.92
C TYR A 189 -10.56 14.31 -6.45
N ALA A 190 -9.46 13.67 -6.07
CA ALA A 190 -8.12 14.02 -6.51
C ALA A 190 -7.96 13.87 -8.03
N LYS A 191 -8.61 12.87 -8.63
CA LYS A 191 -8.63 12.64 -10.07
C LYS A 191 -9.36 13.77 -10.82
N GLU A 192 -10.55 14.15 -10.36
CA GLU A 192 -11.36 15.21 -10.96
C GLU A 192 -10.64 16.57 -10.92
N ARG A 193 -9.94 16.86 -9.81
CA ARG A 193 -9.15 18.08 -9.63
C ARG A 193 -7.79 18.07 -10.34
N GLY A 194 -7.45 17.00 -11.06
CA GLY A 194 -6.15 16.89 -11.76
C GLY A 194 -4.95 16.82 -10.83
N LEU A 195 -5.13 16.33 -9.60
CA LEU A 195 -4.08 16.27 -8.57
C LEU A 195 -3.20 15.01 -8.69
N LEU A 196 -3.54 14.06 -9.57
CA LEU A 196 -2.84 12.79 -9.73
C LEU A 196 -1.61 12.90 -10.66
N THR A 197 -0.68 13.82 -10.37
CA THR A 197 0.49 14.12 -11.20
C THR A 197 1.82 13.88 -10.47
N GLU A 198 2.93 13.87 -11.21
CA GLU A 198 4.29 13.75 -10.63
C GLU A 198 4.63 14.90 -9.69
N GLU A 199 4.17 16.12 -10.01
CA GLU A 199 4.37 17.31 -9.18
C GLU A 199 3.70 17.17 -7.82
N ASN A 200 2.54 16.50 -7.79
CA ASN A 200 1.72 16.33 -6.59
C ASN A 200 1.99 15.02 -5.84
N LYS A 201 2.91 14.18 -6.32
CA LYS A 201 3.05 12.81 -5.80
C LYS A 201 3.38 12.72 -4.32
N TYR A 202 4.05 13.73 -3.77
CA TYR A 202 4.41 13.79 -2.35
C TYR A 202 3.22 14.11 -1.44
N PHE A 203 2.07 14.50 -1.97
CA PHE A 203 0.86 14.80 -1.21
C PHE A 203 -0.12 13.63 -1.14
N PHE A 204 0.15 12.53 -1.86
CA PHE A 204 -0.67 11.33 -1.74
C PHE A 204 -0.34 10.57 -0.46
N PRO A 205 -1.35 9.97 0.16
CA PRO A 205 -2.65 10.48 0.57
C PRO A 205 -2.50 11.16 1.94
N ILE A 206 -1.76 12.27 1.98
CA ILE A 206 -1.49 13.04 3.21
C ILE A 206 -2.77 13.76 3.70
N LEU A 207 -3.94 13.42 3.15
CA LEU A 207 -5.24 13.98 3.50
C LEU A 207 -5.81 13.32 4.76
N ASP A 208 -5.05 13.40 5.86
CA ASP A 208 -5.64 13.44 7.20
C ASP A 208 -6.05 14.90 7.47
N VAL A 209 -6.90 15.46 6.60
CA VAL A 209 -7.53 16.75 6.86
C VAL A 209 -8.43 16.53 8.09
N PRO A 210 -8.21 17.22 9.22
CA PRO A 210 -9.12 17.12 10.34
C PRO A 210 -10.52 17.54 9.86
N GLU A 211 -11.56 16.79 10.27
CA GLU A 211 -12.97 16.98 9.86
C GLU A 211 -13.47 18.43 9.99
N GLU A 212 -12.76 19.29 10.73
CA GLU A 212 -13.06 20.71 10.91
C GLU A 212 -12.85 21.57 9.64
N GLU A 213 -12.01 21.17 8.68
CA GLU A 213 -11.77 21.96 7.45
C GLU A 213 -12.82 21.70 6.34
N GLU A 214 -13.50 20.55 6.32
CA GLU A 214 -14.62 20.30 5.38
C GLU A 214 -15.80 21.26 5.67
N ALA A 215 -16.00 21.64 6.93
CA ALA A 215 -17.02 22.60 7.34
C ALA A 215 -16.69 24.06 6.98
N VAL A 216 -15.44 24.36 6.59
CA VAL A 216 -15.02 25.70 6.16
C VAL A 216 -15.20 25.86 4.65
N ILE A 217 -14.93 24.81 3.86
CA ILE A 217 -15.09 24.82 2.40
C ILE A 217 -16.57 24.93 1.99
N GLU A 218 -17.48 24.22 2.68
CA GLU A 218 -18.93 24.38 2.44
C GLU A 218 -19.48 25.76 2.86
N LYS A 219 -18.80 26.49 3.75
CA LYS A 219 -19.22 27.83 4.16
C LYS A 219 -18.72 28.92 3.23
N GLU A 220 -17.57 28.75 2.59
CA GLU A 220 -17.06 29.74 1.64
C GLU A 220 -17.82 29.72 0.30
N GLU A 221 -18.33 28.58 -0.17
CA GLU A 221 -19.16 28.51 -1.40
C GLU A 221 -20.58 29.10 -1.24
N VAL A 222 -21.03 29.42 -0.01
CA VAL A 222 -22.39 29.94 0.25
C VAL A 222 -22.43 31.47 0.45
N ILE A 223 -21.29 32.18 0.36
CA ILE A 223 -21.22 33.63 0.67
C ILE A 223 -21.20 34.54 -0.58
N GLU A 224 -21.23 33.99 -1.81
CA GLU A 224 -21.25 34.80 -3.05
C GLU A 224 -22.64 34.95 -3.70
N GLU A 225 -23.74 35.13 -2.96
CA GLU A 225 -25.01 35.60 -3.59
C GLU A 225 -25.89 36.41 -2.61
N GLU A 226 -25.40 37.50 -2.01
CA GLU A 226 -26.29 38.59 -1.56
C GLU A 226 -25.60 39.94 -1.77
N GLU A 227 -25.65 40.45 -3.01
CA GLU A 227 -25.40 41.87 -3.29
C GLU A 227 -26.69 42.53 -3.80
N GLU A 228 -27.17 43.46 -2.96
CA GLU A 228 -28.00 44.64 -3.21
C GLU A 228 -29.30 44.55 -4.03
N VAL A 229 -30.43 44.94 -3.40
CA VAL A 229 -31.28 46.03 -3.93
C VAL A 229 -31.90 46.83 -2.77
N GLU A 230 -31.36 48.02 -2.49
CA GLU A 230 -32.06 49.08 -1.73
C GLU A 230 -33.18 49.71 -2.58
N PRO A 231 -34.20 50.29 -1.92
CA PRO A 231 -34.42 51.73 -2.12
C PRO A 231 -34.59 52.56 -0.83
#